data_AF-A0A3S0X8J7-F1
#
_entry.id   AF-A0A3S0X8J7-F1
#
_cell.length_a   1.000
_cell.length_b   1.000
_cell.length_c   1.000
_cell.angle_alpha   90.00
_cell.angle_beta   90.00
_cell.angle_gamma   90.00
#
_symmetry.space_group_name_H-M   'P 1'
#
loop_
_entity.id
_entity.type
_entity.pdbx_description
1 polymer ?
#
loop_
_entity_poly.entity_id
_entity_poly.type
_entity_poly.pdbx_seq_one_letter_code
_entity_poly.pdbx_strand_id
1 'polypeptide(L)'
;MKFTDQVNLRDYAGTLGIKGSPSAAVYRDTLYVIYNGAGNDGLYFITYNGEKWSEQTKLASVVSGVGIAENSSPAAVVVHDLLYVFYNGSGNDGTYCITYDGSEVKGPVAIKGLIGSMGFLEKTSPAATVYGNPYLFWVGSGNDVYYTLRDHGTWTGQTRVKTSVPGMGVASGTSPCAIEYMANFYLFYNGAGNDGTFYTVLTNQGWQSPVGIKGQIGNMGFRENTSPTACLSGGTYKLLVFYAGSGKDGIYATSYEGTNSKSWTKQTHVVGPSGVAAGILDGTSPCAVTYRQTPYLFWNGAGDDGIFMTTVEA
;
A
#
# COMPACT_ATOMS: atom_id res chain seq x y z
N MET A 1 -6.55 7.71 -18.35
CA MET A 1 -7.30 6.82 -17.44
C MET A 1 -8.65 7.46 -17.19
N LYS A 2 -9.72 6.67 -17.10
CA LYS A 2 -11.04 7.13 -16.68
C LYS A 2 -11.38 6.46 -15.35
N PHE A 3 -12.03 7.20 -14.46
CA PHE A 3 -12.37 6.73 -13.12
C PHE A 3 -13.89 6.78 -12.95
N THR A 4 -14.44 5.80 -12.24
CA THR A 4 -15.85 5.81 -11.85
C THR A 4 -16.13 6.88 -10.80
N ASP A 5 -17.40 7.07 -10.46
CA ASP A 5 -17.78 7.89 -9.32
C ASP A 5 -17.00 7.49 -8.06
N GLN A 6 -16.66 8.50 -7.28
CA GLN A 6 -15.98 8.33 -6.00
C GLN A 6 -17.06 8.20 -4.93
N VAL A 7 -17.06 7.05 -4.26
CA VAL A 7 -18.11 6.69 -3.30
C VAL A 7 -17.53 6.52 -1.91
N ASN A 8 -18.30 6.88 -0.89
CA ASN A 8 -17.97 6.56 0.49
C ASN A 8 -18.52 5.16 0.81
N LEU A 9 -17.67 4.25 1.27
CA LEU A 9 -18.08 2.88 1.57
C LEU A 9 -19.07 2.78 2.73
N ARG A 10 -19.27 3.85 3.52
CA ARG A 10 -20.36 3.92 4.51
C ARG A 10 -21.74 3.70 3.91
N ASP A 11 -21.93 4.11 2.67
CA ASP A 11 -23.20 3.96 1.96
C ASP A 11 -23.52 2.49 1.66
N TYR A 12 -22.52 1.59 1.78
CA TYR A 12 -22.63 0.18 1.41
C TYR A 12 -22.34 -0.79 2.56
N ALA A 13 -21.51 -0.39 3.53
CA ALA A 13 -21.01 -1.26 4.62
C ALA A 13 -21.30 -0.70 6.03
N GLY A 14 -22.10 0.37 6.13
CA GLY A 14 -22.57 0.93 7.40
C GLY A 14 -21.54 1.84 8.09
N THR A 15 -21.48 1.82 9.42
CA THR A 15 -20.67 2.77 10.21
C THR A 15 -19.16 2.48 10.12
N LEU A 16 -18.51 2.85 9.01
CA LEU A 16 -17.06 2.73 8.85
C LEU A 16 -16.33 3.95 9.39
N GLY A 17 -15.27 3.75 10.17
CA GLY A 17 -14.38 4.84 10.59
C GLY A 17 -12.95 4.38 10.53
N ILE A 18 -12.09 5.12 9.83
CA ILE A 18 -10.68 4.76 9.63
C ILE A 18 -9.74 5.82 10.22
N LYS A 19 -8.67 5.37 10.90
CA LYS A 19 -7.50 6.18 11.23
C LYS A 19 -6.32 5.72 10.37
N GLY A 20 -5.64 6.66 9.71
CA GLY A 20 -4.56 6.32 8.78
C GLY A 20 -5.09 5.89 7.41
N SER A 21 -4.38 4.97 6.75
CA SER A 21 -4.66 4.54 5.38
C SER A 21 -5.24 3.13 5.33
N PRO A 22 -6.12 2.81 4.36
CA PRO A 22 -6.57 1.44 4.17
C PRO A 22 -5.46 0.58 3.54
N SER A 23 -5.61 -0.74 3.64
CA SER A 23 -4.87 -1.72 2.86
C SER A 23 -5.85 -2.70 2.23
N ALA A 24 -5.51 -3.27 1.07
CA ALA A 24 -6.41 -4.16 0.38
C ALA A 24 -5.68 -5.33 -0.28
N ALA A 25 -6.33 -6.49 -0.31
CA ALA A 25 -5.83 -7.69 -0.95
C ALA A 25 -6.99 -8.55 -1.47
N VAL A 26 -6.77 -9.30 -2.55
CA VAL A 26 -7.76 -10.23 -3.09
C VAL A 26 -7.40 -11.64 -2.66
N TYR A 27 -8.28 -12.27 -1.88
CA TYR A 27 -8.12 -13.62 -1.37
C TYR A 27 -9.33 -14.49 -1.75
N ARG A 28 -9.09 -15.61 -2.45
CA ARG A 28 -10.13 -16.54 -2.93
C ARG A 28 -11.33 -15.83 -3.59
N ASP A 29 -11.04 -14.98 -4.57
CA ASP A 29 -12.02 -14.15 -5.30
C ASP A 29 -12.88 -13.23 -4.40
N THR A 30 -12.36 -12.86 -3.23
CA THR A 30 -12.97 -11.88 -2.34
C THR A 30 -11.97 -10.74 -2.13
N LEU A 31 -12.43 -9.51 -2.31
CA LEU A 31 -11.64 -8.32 -2.03
C LEU A 31 -11.76 -7.96 -0.55
N TYR A 32 -10.65 -7.99 0.17
CA TYR A 32 -10.56 -7.56 1.56
C TYR A 32 -10.02 -6.13 1.61
N VAL A 33 -10.67 -5.26 2.40
CA VAL A 33 -10.15 -3.94 2.77
C VAL A 33 -9.94 -3.95 4.28
N ILE A 34 -8.68 -3.83 4.71
CA ILE A 34 -8.23 -3.88 6.10
C ILE A 34 -7.79 -2.48 6.51
N TYR A 35 -8.17 -2.05 7.70
CA TYR A 35 -7.90 -0.70 8.17
C TYR A 35 -7.80 -0.64 9.70
N ASN A 36 -7.19 0.43 10.22
CA ASN A 36 -7.23 0.74 11.64
C ASN A 36 -8.49 1.56 11.95
N GLY A 37 -9.23 1.19 12.99
CA GLY A 37 -10.45 1.90 13.39
C GLY A 37 -10.18 3.36 13.74
N ALA A 38 -11.16 4.24 13.53
CA ALA A 38 -11.05 5.68 13.81
C ALA A 38 -10.59 5.99 15.24
N GLY A 39 -10.94 5.12 16.21
CA GLY A 39 -10.51 5.23 17.61
C GLY A 39 -9.08 4.76 17.89
N ASN A 40 -8.30 4.37 16.87
CA ASN A 40 -7.04 3.64 17.01
C ASN A 40 -7.19 2.38 17.89
N ASP A 41 -8.34 1.72 17.79
CA ASP A 41 -8.79 0.69 18.72
C ASP A 41 -8.59 -0.74 18.17
N GLY A 42 -7.83 -0.86 17.08
CA GLY A 42 -7.44 -2.13 16.46
C GLY A 42 -7.71 -2.16 14.96
N LEU A 43 -7.39 -3.30 14.36
CA LEU A 43 -7.66 -3.55 12.95
C LEU A 43 -9.10 -4.00 12.74
N TYR A 44 -9.70 -3.56 11.64
CA TYR A 44 -11.00 -3.94 11.13
C TYR A 44 -10.85 -4.38 9.67
N PHE A 45 -11.85 -5.10 9.17
CA PHE A 45 -11.95 -5.38 7.75
C PHE A 45 -13.40 -5.40 7.25
N ILE A 46 -13.55 -5.09 5.97
CA ILE A 46 -14.76 -5.34 5.16
C ILE A 46 -14.36 -6.19 3.95
N THR A 47 -15.34 -6.89 3.38
CA THR A 47 -15.13 -7.74 2.21
C THR A 47 -16.10 -7.39 1.10
N TYR A 48 -15.67 -7.61 -0.14
CA TYR A 48 -16.51 -7.48 -1.33
C TYR A 48 -16.39 -8.76 -2.18
N ASN A 49 -17.53 -9.39 -2.45
CA ASN A 49 -17.61 -10.65 -3.21
C ASN A 49 -17.89 -10.44 -4.72
N GLY A 50 -17.86 -9.19 -5.19
CA GLY A 50 -18.26 -8.83 -6.55
C GLY A 50 -19.72 -8.41 -6.71
N GLU A 51 -20.53 -8.49 -5.64
CA GLU A 51 -21.93 -8.08 -5.65
C GLU A 51 -22.25 -7.13 -4.49
N LYS A 52 -21.82 -7.49 -3.28
CA LYS A 52 -22.13 -6.73 -2.05
C LYS A 52 -20.92 -6.62 -1.14
N TRP A 53 -20.93 -5.53 -0.37
CA TRP A 53 -20.01 -5.35 0.75
C TRP A 53 -20.54 -6.06 1.99
N SER A 54 -19.65 -6.58 2.82
CA SER A 54 -19.98 -7.06 4.16
C SER A 54 -20.08 -5.89 5.15
N GLU A 55 -20.71 -6.14 6.29
CA GLU A 55 -20.49 -5.30 7.47
C GLU A 55 -19.03 -5.39 7.92
N GLN A 56 -18.56 -4.39 8.66
CA GLN A 56 -17.22 -4.41 9.22
C GLN A 56 -17.09 -5.46 10.33
N THR A 57 -15.92 -6.11 10.37
CA THR A 57 -15.53 -7.01 11.45
C THR A 57 -14.28 -6.48 12.12
N LYS A 58 -14.31 -6.35 13.44
CA LYS A 58 -13.11 -6.01 14.23
C LYS A 58 -12.22 -7.24 14.34
N LEU A 59 -10.96 -7.17 13.91
CA LEU A 59 -10.05 -8.30 13.96
C LEU A 59 -9.82 -8.81 15.39
N ALA A 60 -9.92 -7.92 16.38
CA ALA A 60 -9.83 -8.27 17.80
C ALA A 60 -10.97 -9.20 18.31
N SER A 61 -12.09 -9.31 17.60
CA SER A 61 -13.13 -10.30 17.93
C SER A 61 -12.79 -11.71 17.43
N VAL A 62 -11.78 -11.83 16.55
CA VAL A 62 -11.34 -13.09 15.94
C VAL A 62 -9.99 -13.53 16.51
N VAL A 63 -9.11 -12.57 16.84
CA VAL A 63 -7.78 -12.83 17.40
C VAL A 63 -7.38 -11.75 18.41
N SER A 64 -6.88 -12.14 19.58
CA SER A 64 -6.46 -11.22 20.63
C SER A 64 -5.11 -10.56 20.35
N GLY A 65 -4.81 -9.42 21.01
CA GLY A 65 -3.46 -8.81 20.99
C GLY A 65 -3.19 -7.90 19.78
N VAL A 66 -4.22 -7.49 19.06
CA VAL A 66 -4.09 -6.59 17.90
C VAL A 66 -4.06 -5.13 18.35
N GLY A 67 -2.86 -4.60 18.57
CA GLY A 67 -2.62 -3.18 18.83
C GLY A 67 -1.73 -2.57 17.76
N ILE A 68 -2.23 -1.57 17.03
CA ILE A 68 -1.48 -0.88 15.96
C ILE A 68 -0.94 0.47 16.43
N ALA A 69 0.27 0.80 15.99
CA ALA A 69 0.92 2.08 16.22
C ALA A 69 0.10 3.24 15.65
N GLU A 70 0.08 4.35 16.37
CA GLU A 70 -0.56 5.57 15.90
C GLU A 70 0.13 6.06 14.61
N ASN A 71 -0.66 6.61 13.68
CA ASN A 71 -0.21 7.07 12.37
C ASN A 71 0.47 5.97 11.51
N SER A 72 0.25 4.69 11.83
CA SER A 72 0.60 3.56 10.96
C SER A 72 -0.66 2.96 10.34
N SER A 73 -0.48 2.39 9.16
CA SER A 73 -1.50 1.67 8.41
C SER A 73 -1.14 0.18 8.30
N PRO A 74 -2.10 -0.73 8.10
CA PRO A 74 -1.80 -2.13 7.81
C PRO A 74 -1.23 -2.30 6.39
N ALA A 75 -0.63 -3.46 6.13
CA ALA A 75 -0.27 -3.93 4.79
C ALA A 75 -0.74 -5.37 4.60
N ALA A 76 -1.61 -5.59 3.61
CA ALA A 76 -2.16 -6.90 3.29
C ALA A 76 -1.59 -7.44 1.97
N VAL A 77 -1.31 -8.74 1.94
CA VAL A 77 -0.86 -9.44 0.73
C VAL A 77 -1.29 -10.91 0.80
N VAL A 78 -1.60 -11.52 -0.33
CA VAL A 78 -1.90 -12.96 -0.41
C VAL A 78 -0.70 -13.69 -1.00
N VAL A 79 -0.25 -14.75 -0.34
CA VAL A 79 0.81 -15.64 -0.85
C VAL A 79 0.43 -17.09 -0.60
N HIS A 80 0.54 -17.93 -1.65
CA HIS A 80 0.28 -19.37 -1.56
C HIS A 80 -1.02 -19.72 -0.82
N ASP A 81 -2.12 -19.06 -1.20
CA ASP A 81 -3.45 -19.23 -0.59
C ASP A 81 -3.52 -18.89 0.92
N LEU A 82 -2.65 -18.00 1.38
CA LEU A 82 -2.66 -17.42 2.72
C LEU A 82 -2.70 -15.90 2.65
N LEU A 83 -3.69 -15.28 3.30
CA LEU A 83 -3.75 -13.83 3.47
C LEU A 83 -2.87 -13.42 4.64
N TYR A 84 -1.87 -12.58 4.38
CA TYR A 84 -1.04 -11.93 5.38
C TYR A 84 -1.55 -10.52 5.64
N VAL A 85 -1.56 -10.13 6.91
CA VAL A 85 -1.79 -8.75 7.36
C VAL A 85 -0.64 -8.36 8.28
N PHE A 86 0.16 -7.38 7.85
CA PHE A 86 1.24 -6.79 8.61
C PHE A 86 0.83 -5.45 9.20
N TYR A 87 1.30 -5.14 10.40
CA TYR A 87 1.05 -3.84 11.04
C TYR A 87 2.15 -3.52 12.05
N ASN A 88 2.46 -2.24 12.21
CA ASN A 88 3.40 -1.79 13.25
C ASN A 88 2.72 -1.84 14.62
N GLY A 89 3.36 -2.44 15.63
CA GLY A 89 2.78 -2.65 16.95
C GLY A 89 2.64 -1.35 17.75
N SER A 90 1.55 -1.23 18.52
CA SER A 90 1.26 -0.05 19.37
C SER A 90 2.31 0.23 20.44
N GLY A 91 3.15 -0.76 20.77
CA GLY A 91 4.28 -0.61 21.68
C GLY A 91 5.53 0.00 21.05
N ASN A 92 5.49 0.42 19.78
CA ASN A 92 6.65 0.84 18.99
C ASN A 92 7.76 -0.21 18.99
N ASP A 93 7.36 -1.48 18.97
CA ASP A 93 8.24 -2.61 19.27
C ASP A 93 8.36 -3.58 18.09
N GLY A 94 8.25 -3.05 16.87
CA GLY A 94 8.40 -3.78 15.61
C GLY A 94 7.09 -4.02 14.87
N THR A 95 7.18 -4.73 13.76
CA THR A 95 6.04 -5.13 12.93
C THR A 95 5.53 -6.50 13.33
N TYR A 96 4.20 -6.65 13.37
CA TYR A 96 3.48 -7.88 13.67
C TYR A 96 2.83 -8.42 12.40
N CYS A 97 2.54 -9.72 12.40
CA CYS A 97 1.91 -10.43 11.31
C CYS A 97 0.74 -11.27 11.82
N ILE A 98 -0.39 -11.18 11.12
CA ILE A 98 -1.54 -12.07 11.23
C ILE A 98 -1.71 -12.79 9.89
N THR A 99 -2.09 -14.05 9.93
CA THR A 99 -2.36 -14.84 8.73
C THR A 99 -3.75 -15.47 8.76
N TYR A 100 -4.39 -15.59 7.61
CA TYR A 100 -5.69 -16.23 7.43
C TYR A 100 -5.67 -17.19 6.24
N ASP A 101 -6.03 -18.46 6.48
CA ASP A 101 -6.03 -19.55 5.47
C ASP A 101 -7.42 -19.87 4.89
N GLY A 102 -8.37 -18.97 5.12
CA GLY A 102 -9.77 -19.17 4.74
C GLY A 102 -10.60 -19.90 5.79
N SER A 103 -9.97 -20.42 6.85
CA SER A 103 -10.66 -21.08 7.96
C SER A 103 -10.24 -20.53 9.32
N GLU A 104 -8.95 -20.32 9.53
CA GLU A 104 -8.38 -19.94 10.82
C GLU A 104 -7.54 -18.67 10.69
N VAL A 105 -7.67 -17.78 11.68
CA VAL A 105 -6.79 -16.62 11.86
C VAL A 105 -5.70 -16.98 12.87
N LYS A 106 -4.43 -16.82 12.48
CA LYS A 106 -3.26 -17.08 13.35
C LYS A 106 -2.49 -15.80 13.61
N GLY A 107 -1.89 -15.72 14.81
CA GLY A 107 -1.08 -14.60 15.26
C GLY A 107 -1.75 -13.83 16.40
N PRO A 108 -1.36 -12.56 16.62
CA PRO A 108 -0.27 -11.87 15.93
C PRO A 108 1.11 -12.40 16.32
N VAL A 109 2.00 -12.54 15.34
CA VAL A 109 3.41 -12.92 15.54
C VAL A 109 4.30 -11.72 15.35
N ALA A 110 5.17 -11.41 16.32
CA ALA A 110 6.14 -10.32 16.22
C ALA A 110 7.29 -10.72 15.27
N ILE A 111 7.45 -9.99 14.15
CA ILE A 111 8.49 -10.31 13.15
C ILE A 111 9.89 -10.13 13.72
N LYS A 112 10.10 -9.17 14.65
CA LYS A 112 11.37 -9.03 15.38
C LYS A 112 11.81 -10.33 16.09
N GLY A 113 10.85 -11.15 16.56
CA GLY A 113 11.15 -12.41 17.22
C GLY A 113 11.68 -13.47 16.26
N LEU A 114 11.44 -13.29 14.96
CA LEU A 114 11.85 -14.21 13.90
C LEU A 114 13.15 -13.77 13.22
N ILE A 115 13.39 -12.46 13.11
CA ILE A 115 14.51 -11.91 12.32
C ILE A 115 15.55 -11.16 13.17
N GLY A 116 15.31 -10.97 14.46
CA GLY A 116 16.15 -10.18 15.36
C GLY A 116 15.78 -8.69 15.38
N SER A 117 16.79 -7.81 15.32
CA SER A 117 16.57 -6.36 15.43
C SER A 117 15.64 -5.85 14.32
N MET A 118 14.57 -5.16 14.70
CA MET A 118 13.62 -4.53 13.79
C MET A 118 13.00 -3.32 14.50
N GLY A 119 13.21 -2.13 13.93
CA GLY A 119 12.58 -0.89 14.36
C GLY A 119 12.05 -0.13 13.15
N PHE A 120 10.90 0.51 13.31
CA PHE A 120 10.26 1.35 12.30
C PHE A 120 10.23 2.81 12.77
N LEU A 121 10.13 3.75 11.83
CA LEU A 121 9.95 5.17 12.14
C LEU A 121 8.48 5.54 12.31
N GLU A 122 8.20 6.49 13.19
CA GLU A 122 6.87 7.06 13.36
C GLU A 122 6.29 7.56 12.03
N LYS A 123 4.96 7.47 11.86
CA LYS A 123 4.22 7.85 10.64
C LYS A 123 4.54 7.02 9.40
N THR A 124 5.37 5.99 9.53
CA THR A 124 5.61 5.02 8.46
C THR A 124 4.81 3.75 8.71
N SER A 125 4.46 3.09 7.61
CA SER A 125 3.68 1.86 7.59
C SER A 125 4.52 0.75 6.96
N PRO A 126 4.29 -0.53 7.33
CA PRO A 126 4.86 -1.63 6.58
C PRO A 126 4.30 -1.63 5.15
N ALA A 127 5.04 -2.25 4.24
CA ALA A 127 4.54 -2.59 2.91
C ALA A 127 4.85 -4.06 2.61
N ALA A 128 3.92 -4.76 1.96
CA ALA A 128 4.08 -6.18 1.68
C ALA A 128 3.70 -6.49 0.24
N THR A 129 4.39 -7.45 -0.35
CA THR A 129 4.24 -7.82 -1.77
C THR A 129 4.79 -9.23 -2.00
N VAL A 130 4.57 -9.76 -3.21
CA VAL A 130 5.10 -11.06 -3.63
C VAL A 130 6.01 -10.85 -4.83
N TYR A 131 7.19 -11.46 -4.77
CA TYR A 131 8.09 -11.62 -5.91
C TYR A 131 8.79 -12.97 -5.78
N GLY A 132 8.11 -14.04 -6.22
CA GLY A 132 8.45 -15.43 -5.89
C GLY A 132 8.19 -15.78 -4.41
N ASN A 133 8.75 -15.00 -3.49
CA ASN A 133 8.57 -15.10 -2.04
C ASN A 133 7.75 -13.90 -1.50
N PRO A 134 7.12 -14.01 -0.32
CA PRO A 134 6.62 -12.85 0.42
C PRO A 134 7.76 -11.92 0.82
N TYR A 135 7.62 -10.63 0.55
CA TYR A 135 8.50 -9.58 1.07
C TYR A 135 7.73 -8.67 2.02
N LEU A 136 8.38 -8.28 3.11
CA LEU A 136 7.94 -7.25 4.03
C LEU A 136 8.98 -6.12 4.05
N PHE A 137 8.54 -4.90 3.78
CA PHE A 137 9.33 -3.68 3.83
C PHE A 137 8.90 -2.80 5.00
N TRP A 138 9.85 -2.07 5.57
CA TRP A 138 9.60 -1.01 6.54
C TRP A 138 10.64 0.09 6.41
N VAL A 139 10.33 1.27 6.94
CA VAL A 139 11.28 2.38 7.03
C VAL A 139 11.86 2.42 8.43
N GLY A 140 13.18 2.24 8.53
CA GLY A 140 13.91 2.23 9.80
C GLY A 140 14.77 3.48 10.00
N SER A 141 15.73 3.39 10.92
CA SER A 141 16.65 4.49 11.24
C SER A 141 17.29 5.12 10.00
N GLY A 142 17.32 6.45 9.92
CA GLY A 142 17.93 7.18 8.80
C GLY A 142 17.03 7.36 7.58
N ASN A 143 15.71 7.09 7.70
CA ASN A 143 14.76 7.04 6.59
C ASN A 143 15.16 5.99 5.52
N ASP A 144 15.82 4.92 5.95
CA ASP A 144 16.19 3.84 5.04
C ASP A 144 15.09 2.79 4.96
N VAL A 145 14.89 2.26 3.76
CA VAL A 145 14.01 1.11 3.57
C VAL A 145 14.78 -0.17 3.88
N TYR A 146 14.19 -0.99 4.72
CA TYR A 146 14.64 -2.34 5.06
C TYR A 146 13.63 -3.34 4.53
N TYR A 147 14.07 -4.57 4.31
CA TYR A 147 13.18 -5.68 4.03
C TYR A 147 13.63 -6.98 4.67
N THR A 148 12.67 -7.87 4.88
CA THR A 148 12.87 -9.30 5.08
C THR A 148 12.02 -10.01 4.04
N LEU A 149 12.44 -11.20 3.64
CA LEU A 149 11.65 -12.06 2.77
C LEU A 149 11.46 -13.42 3.43
N ARG A 150 10.39 -14.10 3.07
CA ARG A 150 10.14 -15.46 3.56
C ARG A 150 10.67 -16.47 2.55
N ASP A 151 11.81 -17.08 2.86
CA ASP A 151 12.44 -18.11 2.03
C ASP A 151 12.31 -19.49 2.69
N HIS A 152 11.87 -20.48 1.91
CA HIS A 152 11.69 -21.88 2.37
C HIS A 152 10.96 -22.02 3.73
N GLY A 153 9.96 -21.16 3.98
CA GLY A 153 9.13 -21.19 5.18
C GLY A 153 9.64 -20.32 6.35
N THR A 154 10.84 -19.75 6.26
CA THR A 154 11.46 -18.91 7.31
C THR A 154 11.66 -17.47 6.84
N TRP A 155 11.60 -16.51 7.76
CA TRP A 155 11.94 -15.12 7.44
C TRP A 155 13.46 -14.93 7.51
N THR A 156 14.03 -14.27 6.50
CA THR A 156 15.44 -13.92 6.49
C THR A 156 15.74 -12.81 7.51
N GLY A 157 17.02 -12.61 7.85
CA GLY A 157 17.45 -11.38 8.52
C GLY A 157 17.07 -10.13 7.71
N GLN A 158 17.03 -8.98 8.39
CA GLN A 158 16.76 -7.71 7.71
C GLN A 158 17.89 -7.33 6.74
N THR A 159 17.51 -6.80 5.57
CA THR A 159 18.42 -6.23 4.58
C THR A 159 18.07 -4.77 4.35
N ARG A 160 19.07 -3.89 4.37
CA ARG A 160 18.91 -2.46 4.05
C ARG A 160 18.97 -2.28 2.53
N VAL A 161 17.89 -1.80 1.91
CA VAL A 161 17.80 -1.64 0.44
C VAL A 161 18.91 -0.73 -0.09
N LYS A 162 19.19 0.37 0.61
CA LYS A 162 20.20 1.37 0.21
C LYS A 162 21.61 0.81 0.07
N THR A 163 21.93 -0.31 0.72
CA THR A 163 23.22 -0.99 0.54
C THR A 163 23.39 -1.51 -0.89
N SER A 164 22.31 -1.93 -1.53
CA SER A 164 22.29 -2.37 -2.94
C SER A 164 21.83 -1.29 -3.91
N VAL A 165 21.25 -0.19 -3.40
CA VAL A 165 20.74 0.93 -4.20
C VAL A 165 21.36 2.25 -3.74
N PRO A 166 22.62 2.54 -4.13
CA PRO A 166 23.24 3.83 -3.85
C PRO A 166 22.40 4.99 -4.38
N GLY A 167 22.31 6.08 -3.61
CA GLY A 167 21.50 7.25 -3.98
C GLY A 167 20.02 7.18 -3.63
N MET A 168 19.53 6.04 -3.12
CA MET A 168 18.18 5.97 -2.57
C MET A 168 18.04 6.86 -1.33
N GLY A 169 17.08 7.79 -1.38
CA GLY A 169 16.69 8.65 -0.27
C GLY A 169 15.17 8.77 -0.22
N VAL A 170 14.58 8.40 0.91
CA VAL A 170 13.13 8.39 1.10
C VAL A 170 12.70 9.61 1.91
N ALA A 171 11.61 10.25 1.51
CA ALA A 171 10.99 11.36 2.22
C ALA A 171 10.54 10.92 3.62
N SER A 172 10.77 11.79 4.61
CA SER A 172 10.36 11.56 6.00
C SER A 172 8.85 11.33 6.10
N GLY A 173 8.44 10.39 6.95
CA GLY A 173 7.03 10.05 7.16
C GLY A 173 6.34 9.40 5.95
N THR A 174 7.09 8.91 4.97
CA THR A 174 6.55 8.16 3.83
C THR A 174 6.99 6.71 3.87
N SER A 175 6.23 5.83 3.22
CA SER A 175 6.47 4.39 3.16
C SER A 175 6.64 3.96 1.70
N PRO A 176 7.42 2.89 1.44
CA PRO A 176 7.53 2.35 0.09
C PRO A 176 6.24 1.60 -0.31
N CYS A 177 6.08 1.36 -1.60
CA CYS A 177 5.14 0.38 -2.16
C CYS A 177 5.90 -0.47 -3.17
N ALA A 178 5.57 -1.75 -3.30
CA ALA A 178 6.29 -2.63 -4.20
C ALA A 178 5.39 -3.63 -4.92
N ILE A 179 5.74 -3.97 -6.14
CA ILE A 179 4.93 -4.79 -7.03
C ILE A 179 5.79 -5.50 -8.07
N GLU A 180 5.44 -6.73 -8.41
CA GLU A 180 6.00 -7.43 -9.55
C GLU A 180 5.35 -6.94 -10.86
N TYR A 181 6.19 -6.59 -11.84
CA TYR A 181 5.75 -6.22 -13.17
C TYR A 181 6.74 -6.72 -14.23
N MET A 182 6.23 -7.47 -15.21
CA MET A 182 7.02 -8.05 -16.30
C MET A 182 8.29 -8.79 -15.82
N ALA A 183 8.13 -9.68 -14.84
CA ALA A 183 9.19 -10.46 -14.21
C ALA A 183 10.28 -9.64 -13.50
N ASN A 184 10.04 -8.35 -13.25
CA ASN A 184 10.90 -7.50 -12.45
C ASN A 184 10.15 -7.00 -11.23
N PHE A 185 10.90 -6.70 -10.18
CA PHE A 185 10.33 -6.23 -8.93
C PHE A 185 10.55 -4.73 -8.75
N TYR A 186 9.48 -3.95 -8.77
CA TYR A 186 9.51 -2.50 -8.65
C TYR A 186 9.27 -2.08 -7.20
N LEU A 187 10.14 -1.22 -6.69
CA LEU A 187 10.01 -0.57 -5.39
C LEU A 187 9.84 0.94 -5.59
N PHE A 188 8.63 1.42 -5.34
CA PHE A 188 8.25 2.83 -5.39
C PHE A 188 8.42 3.51 -4.04
N TYR A 189 8.84 4.77 -4.05
CA TYR A 189 8.98 5.59 -2.84
C TYR A 189 8.97 7.09 -3.18
N ASN A 190 8.63 7.93 -2.21
CA ASN A 190 8.72 9.39 -2.37
C ASN A 190 10.14 9.88 -2.06
N GLY A 191 10.70 10.73 -2.92
CA GLY A 191 12.10 11.16 -2.85
C GLY A 191 12.37 12.13 -1.69
N ALA A 192 13.51 11.93 -0.99
CA ALA A 192 13.92 12.76 0.14
C ALA A 192 14.10 14.26 -0.20
N GLY A 193 14.25 14.61 -1.48
CA GLY A 193 14.34 15.99 -1.96
C GLY A 193 12.98 16.65 -2.21
N ASN A 194 11.86 16.02 -1.84
CA ASN A 194 10.50 16.44 -2.22
C ASN A 194 10.35 16.58 -3.75
N ASP A 195 11.08 15.76 -4.49
CA ASP A 195 11.28 15.80 -5.93
C ASP A 195 10.44 14.74 -6.69
N GLY A 196 9.33 14.34 -6.08
CA GLY A 196 8.34 13.43 -6.65
C GLY A 196 8.51 11.98 -6.22
N THR A 197 7.79 11.09 -6.90
CA THR A 197 7.88 9.65 -6.68
C THR A 197 8.98 9.04 -7.54
N PHE A 198 9.76 8.17 -6.93
CA PHE A 198 10.86 7.41 -7.53
C PHE A 198 10.50 5.92 -7.58
N TYR A 199 11.24 5.19 -8.40
CA TYR A 199 11.31 3.74 -8.32
C TYR A 199 12.73 3.24 -8.49
N THR A 200 13.02 2.08 -7.91
CA THR A 200 14.15 1.22 -8.26
C THR A 200 13.59 -0.15 -8.63
N VAL A 201 14.33 -0.90 -9.44
CA VAL A 201 13.91 -2.19 -9.97
C VAL A 201 14.93 -3.25 -9.59
N LEU A 202 14.46 -4.37 -9.04
CA LEU A 202 15.26 -5.58 -8.91
C LEU A 202 15.04 -6.44 -10.16
N THR A 203 16.11 -6.69 -10.89
CA THR A 203 16.15 -7.55 -12.09
C THR A 203 17.00 -8.78 -11.81
N ASN A 204 17.18 -9.64 -12.82
CA ASN A 204 18.16 -10.74 -12.74
C ASN A 204 19.62 -10.27 -12.60
N GLN A 205 19.93 -9.00 -12.87
CA GLN A 205 21.25 -8.40 -12.67
C GLN A 205 21.37 -7.71 -11.30
N GLY A 206 20.36 -7.83 -10.44
CA GLY A 206 20.29 -7.14 -9.15
C GLY A 206 19.53 -5.82 -9.21
N TRP A 207 19.64 -5.05 -8.13
CA TRP A 207 18.97 -3.75 -8.02
C TRP A 207 19.58 -2.72 -8.98
N GLN A 208 18.70 -1.96 -9.63
CA GLN A 208 19.06 -0.90 -10.56
C GLN A 208 19.10 0.47 -9.86
N SER A 209 19.77 1.44 -10.47
CA SER A 209 19.79 2.82 -9.97
C SER A 209 18.38 3.41 -9.86
N PRO A 210 18.12 4.26 -8.85
CA PRO A 210 16.86 4.98 -8.75
C PRO A 210 16.50 5.81 -9.97
N VAL A 211 15.21 5.85 -10.30
CA VAL A 211 14.66 6.67 -11.38
C VAL A 211 13.50 7.49 -10.83
N GLY A 212 13.56 8.82 -10.98
CA GLY A 212 12.48 9.72 -10.60
C GLY A 212 11.44 9.82 -11.71
N ILE A 213 10.19 9.50 -11.42
CA ILE A 213 9.09 9.57 -12.41
C ILE A 213 8.85 11.03 -12.82
N LYS A 214 9.03 11.99 -11.90
CA LYS A 214 8.97 13.43 -12.16
C LYS A 214 9.88 13.85 -13.32
N GLY A 215 11.10 13.31 -13.38
CA GLY A 215 12.06 13.61 -14.45
C GLY A 215 11.59 13.13 -15.83
N GLN A 216 10.65 12.19 -15.89
CA GLN A 216 10.13 11.61 -17.13
C GLN A 216 8.79 12.22 -17.55
N ILE A 217 7.95 12.66 -16.59
CA ILE A 217 6.60 13.18 -16.88
C ILE A 217 6.44 14.69 -16.64
N GLY A 218 7.43 15.35 -16.03
CA GLY A 218 7.41 16.77 -15.72
C GLY A 218 6.70 17.08 -14.41
N ASN A 219 5.46 17.56 -14.48
CA ASN A 219 4.70 17.96 -13.29
C ASN A 219 4.34 16.72 -12.46
N MET A 220 4.96 16.61 -11.28
CA MET A 220 4.68 15.61 -10.26
C MET A 220 5.18 16.13 -8.90
N GLY A 221 4.34 15.98 -7.88
CA GLY A 221 4.65 16.23 -6.49
C GLY A 221 3.73 15.39 -5.61
N PHE A 222 4.19 15.07 -4.41
CA PHE A 222 3.41 14.29 -3.44
C PHE A 222 3.06 15.17 -2.23
N ARG A 223 1.95 14.85 -1.56
CA ARG A 223 1.56 15.47 -0.30
C ARG A 223 2.42 14.94 0.85
N GLU A 224 2.83 15.81 1.78
CA GLU A 224 3.64 15.42 2.94
C GLU A 224 3.02 14.27 3.74
N ASN A 225 3.87 13.35 4.22
CA ASN A 225 3.48 12.15 4.96
C ASN A 225 2.49 11.22 4.22
N THR A 226 2.46 11.29 2.89
CA THR A 226 1.70 10.36 2.06
C THR A 226 2.66 9.48 1.26
N SER A 227 2.21 8.27 0.93
CA SER A 227 2.99 7.23 0.27
C SER A 227 2.36 6.89 -1.08
N PRO A 228 3.16 6.50 -2.08
CA PRO A 228 2.62 6.01 -3.34
C PRO A 228 2.04 4.60 -3.16
N THR A 229 1.13 4.21 -4.03
CA THR A 229 0.63 2.82 -4.17
C THR A 229 0.64 2.42 -5.64
N ALA A 230 0.77 1.13 -5.92
CA ALA A 230 0.75 0.62 -7.28
C ALA A 230 -0.14 -0.62 -7.41
N CYS A 231 -0.71 -0.81 -8.60
CA CYS A 231 -1.42 -2.03 -8.99
C CYS A 231 -1.33 -2.24 -10.50
N LEU A 232 -1.84 -3.36 -11.01
CA LEU A 232 -1.85 -3.66 -12.44
C LEU A 232 -3.26 -3.45 -13.02
N SER A 233 -3.37 -2.93 -14.24
CA SER A 233 -4.63 -3.06 -15.00
C SER A 233 -4.73 -4.48 -15.57
N GLY A 234 -5.75 -5.25 -15.21
CA GLY A 234 -5.81 -6.67 -15.57
C GLY A 234 -6.04 -6.93 -17.07
N GLY A 235 -6.76 -6.05 -17.77
CA GLY A 235 -7.02 -6.22 -19.21
C GLY A 235 -5.89 -5.76 -20.13
N THR A 236 -5.06 -4.81 -19.67
CA THR A 236 -4.00 -4.18 -20.48
C THR A 236 -2.59 -4.39 -19.93
N TYR A 237 -2.47 -5.03 -18.76
CA TYR A 237 -1.20 -5.23 -18.03
C TYR A 237 -0.35 -3.96 -17.96
N LYS A 238 -0.98 -2.83 -17.64
CA LYS A 238 -0.27 -1.57 -17.36
C LYS A 238 0.04 -1.51 -15.88
N LEU A 239 1.22 -1.00 -15.55
CA LEU A 239 1.58 -0.69 -14.19
C LEU A 239 1.03 0.69 -13.85
N LEU A 240 0.11 0.77 -12.89
CA LEU A 240 -0.49 2.01 -12.42
C LEU A 240 0.17 2.43 -11.11
N VAL A 241 0.50 3.71 -10.98
CA VAL A 241 1.04 4.31 -9.74
C VAL A 241 0.15 5.49 -9.34
N PHE A 242 -0.29 5.48 -8.09
CA PHE A 242 -1.14 6.51 -7.50
C PHE A 242 -0.43 7.20 -6.34
N TYR A 243 -0.68 8.49 -6.18
CA TYR A 243 -0.07 9.31 -5.12
C TYR A 243 -0.97 10.51 -4.78
N ALA A 244 -0.98 10.93 -3.52
CA ALA A 244 -1.69 12.14 -3.13
C ALA A 244 -0.95 13.37 -3.65
N GLY A 245 -1.65 14.27 -4.36
CA GLY A 245 -1.05 15.44 -4.99
C GLY A 245 -0.56 16.48 -3.99
N SER A 246 0.58 17.11 -4.27
CA SER A 246 1.14 18.20 -3.45
C SER A 246 0.25 19.45 -3.38
N GLY A 247 -0.66 19.63 -4.32
CA GLY A 247 -1.63 20.74 -4.35
C GLY A 247 -2.78 20.61 -3.35
N LYS A 248 -2.84 19.50 -2.58
CA LYS A 248 -3.94 19.15 -1.68
C LYS A 248 -5.31 19.01 -2.39
N ASP A 249 -5.29 18.78 -3.69
CA ASP A 249 -6.45 18.77 -4.59
C ASP A 249 -6.98 17.37 -4.91
N GLY A 250 -6.29 16.31 -4.50
CA GLY A 250 -6.78 14.94 -4.62
C GLY A 250 -5.66 13.92 -4.78
N ILE A 251 -5.98 12.83 -5.46
CA ILE A 251 -5.05 11.76 -5.83
C ILE A 251 -4.75 11.88 -7.32
N TYR A 252 -3.50 11.62 -7.70
CA TYR A 252 -3.06 11.57 -9.09
C TYR A 252 -2.62 10.16 -9.45
N ALA A 253 -2.71 9.83 -10.73
CA ALA A 253 -2.27 8.56 -11.27
C ALA A 253 -1.36 8.77 -12.49
N THR A 254 -0.36 7.92 -12.63
CA THR A 254 0.40 7.72 -13.87
C THR A 254 0.48 6.23 -14.19
N SER A 255 0.74 5.88 -15.45
CA SER A 255 0.82 4.51 -15.91
C SER A 255 2.07 4.27 -16.74
N TYR A 256 2.58 3.04 -16.67
CA TYR A 256 3.73 2.58 -17.43
C TYR A 256 3.34 1.37 -18.30
N GLU A 257 3.71 1.42 -19.57
CA GLU A 257 3.51 0.34 -20.55
C GLU A 257 4.87 -0.17 -21.04
N GLY A 258 5.29 -1.33 -20.52
CA GLY A 258 6.62 -1.88 -20.77
C GLY A 258 6.82 -2.57 -22.13
N THR A 259 5.77 -2.70 -22.96
CA THR A 259 5.83 -3.47 -24.22
C THR A 259 6.21 -2.64 -25.45
N ASN A 260 5.90 -1.32 -25.47
CA ASN A 260 6.05 -0.49 -26.68
C ASN A 260 6.81 0.83 -26.47
N SER A 261 6.42 1.66 -25.51
CA SER A 261 6.96 3.03 -25.37
C SER A 261 8.07 3.17 -24.31
N LYS A 262 8.14 2.22 -23.35
CA LYS A 262 9.00 2.29 -22.15
C LYS A 262 8.93 3.65 -21.44
N SER A 263 7.80 4.34 -21.52
CA SER A 263 7.62 5.68 -20.97
C SER A 263 6.39 5.73 -20.07
N TRP A 264 6.49 6.57 -19.04
CA TRP A 264 5.36 6.88 -18.17
C TRP A 264 4.42 7.87 -18.87
N THR A 265 3.12 7.68 -18.68
CA THR A 265 2.13 8.67 -19.12
C THR A 265 2.23 9.94 -18.26
N LYS A 266 1.80 11.08 -18.80
CA LYS A 266 1.54 12.25 -17.95
C LYS A 266 0.57 11.89 -16.82
N GLN A 267 0.71 12.58 -15.69
CA GLN A 267 -0.20 12.39 -14.58
C GLN A 267 -1.64 12.76 -14.95
N THR A 268 -2.60 12.00 -14.45
CA THR A 268 -4.04 12.23 -14.58
C THR A 268 -4.62 12.42 -13.18
N HIS A 269 -5.45 13.44 -13.00
CA HIS A 269 -6.16 13.64 -11.75
C HIS A 269 -7.22 12.53 -11.57
N VAL A 270 -7.28 11.91 -10.39
CA VAL A 270 -8.28 10.90 -10.07
C VAL A 270 -9.57 11.61 -9.70
N VAL A 271 -10.43 11.77 -10.71
CA VAL A 271 -11.77 12.36 -10.59
C VAL A 271 -12.77 11.50 -11.35
N GLY A 272 -13.98 11.39 -10.79
CA GLY A 272 -15.10 10.74 -11.48
C GLY A 272 -15.67 11.63 -12.60
N PRO A 273 -16.78 11.19 -13.24
CA PRO A 273 -17.45 11.93 -14.32
C PRO A 273 -17.84 13.38 -13.97
N SER A 274 -18.09 13.70 -12.69
CA SER A 274 -18.39 15.06 -12.22
C SER A 274 -17.19 16.02 -12.32
N GLY A 275 -15.97 15.49 -12.46
CA GLY A 275 -14.72 16.26 -12.43
C GLY A 275 -14.31 16.76 -11.03
N VAL A 276 -15.09 16.46 -9.99
CA VAL A 276 -14.81 16.87 -8.60
C VAL A 276 -14.09 15.72 -7.89
N ALA A 277 -12.94 16.02 -7.29
CA ALA A 277 -12.22 15.06 -6.46
C ALA A 277 -12.76 15.07 -5.02
N ALA A 278 -13.03 13.89 -4.46
CA ALA A 278 -13.10 13.74 -3.02
C ALA A 278 -11.70 13.95 -2.44
N GLY A 279 -11.62 14.72 -1.35
CA GLY A 279 -10.36 14.95 -0.68
C GLY A 279 -9.82 13.66 -0.05
N ILE A 280 -8.50 13.57 0.03
CA ILE A 280 -7.80 12.61 0.88
C ILE A 280 -7.37 13.29 2.18
N LEU A 281 -7.51 12.61 3.32
CA LEU A 281 -7.12 13.13 4.63
C LEU A 281 -5.60 13.36 4.70
N ASP A 282 -5.17 14.47 5.31
CA ASP A 282 -3.75 14.81 5.45
C ASP A 282 -2.99 13.72 6.24
N GLY A 283 -1.81 13.33 5.73
CA GLY A 283 -1.01 12.25 6.31
C GLY A 283 -1.52 10.84 6.06
N THR A 284 -2.54 10.67 5.21
CA THR A 284 -3.02 9.34 4.76
C THR A 284 -2.69 9.11 3.30
N SER A 285 -2.62 7.84 2.91
CA SER A 285 -2.16 7.41 1.59
C SER A 285 -3.27 6.66 0.85
N PRO A 286 -3.30 6.73 -0.50
CA PRO A 286 -4.13 5.83 -1.28
C PRO A 286 -3.62 4.39 -1.19
N CYS A 287 -4.52 3.43 -1.36
CA CYS A 287 -4.22 2.01 -1.52
C CYS A 287 -4.87 1.49 -2.81
N ALA A 288 -4.10 0.83 -3.66
CA ALA A 288 -4.60 0.28 -4.91
C ALA A 288 -4.44 -1.25 -4.95
N VAL A 289 -5.43 -1.92 -5.52
CA VAL A 289 -5.41 -3.38 -5.73
C VAL A 289 -6.22 -3.73 -6.97
N THR A 290 -5.87 -4.81 -7.65
CA THR A 290 -6.61 -5.29 -8.82
C THR A 290 -7.55 -6.42 -8.41
N TYR A 291 -8.86 -6.25 -8.66
CA TYR A 291 -9.88 -7.26 -8.41
C TYR A 291 -10.68 -7.51 -9.69
N ARG A 292 -10.78 -8.78 -10.11
CA ARG A 292 -11.43 -9.19 -11.37
C ARG A 292 -11.02 -8.33 -12.57
N GLN A 293 -9.71 -8.14 -12.72
CA GLN A 293 -9.05 -7.30 -13.74
C GLN A 293 -9.23 -5.78 -13.62
N THR A 294 -10.11 -5.32 -12.72
CA THR A 294 -10.37 -3.91 -12.48
C THR A 294 -9.47 -3.38 -11.36
N PRO A 295 -8.73 -2.30 -11.57
CA PRO A 295 -8.06 -1.58 -10.49
C PRO A 295 -9.09 -0.89 -9.58
N TYR A 296 -9.00 -1.19 -8.29
CA TYR A 296 -9.71 -0.51 -7.21
C TYR A 296 -8.73 0.40 -6.47
N LEU A 297 -9.18 1.59 -6.12
CA LEU A 297 -8.44 2.57 -5.34
C LEU A 297 -9.25 2.93 -4.10
N PHE A 298 -8.60 2.90 -2.93
CA PHE A 298 -9.18 3.22 -1.63
C PHE A 298 -8.38 4.31 -0.93
N TRP A 299 -9.03 5.19 -0.17
CA TRP A 299 -8.35 6.20 0.65
C TRP A 299 -9.21 6.65 1.82
N ASN A 300 -8.58 7.32 2.79
CA ASN A 300 -9.29 7.99 3.88
C ASN A 300 -9.78 9.36 3.42
N GLY A 301 -11.09 9.60 3.50
CA GLY A 301 -11.74 10.81 3.04
C GLY A 301 -11.40 12.04 3.87
N ALA A 302 -11.25 13.19 3.23
CA ALA A 302 -11.08 14.45 3.96
C ALA A 302 -12.40 14.86 4.65
N GLY A 303 -12.38 14.91 5.98
CA GLY A 303 -13.43 15.55 6.79
C GLY A 303 -14.51 14.62 7.34
N ASP A 304 -14.46 13.32 7.06
CA ASP A 304 -15.46 12.39 7.58
C ASP A 304 -14.90 11.08 8.15
N ASP A 305 -13.59 10.80 8.12
CA ASP A 305 -12.97 9.52 8.53
C ASP A 305 -13.56 8.29 7.80
N GLY A 306 -14.19 8.49 6.64
CA GLY A 306 -14.74 7.43 5.80
C GLY A 306 -13.68 6.79 4.90
N ILE A 307 -13.95 5.58 4.43
CA ILE A 307 -13.15 4.95 3.38
C ILE A 307 -13.82 5.25 2.05
N PHE A 308 -13.14 6.02 1.20
CA PHE A 308 -13.59 6.29 -0.15
C PHE A 308 -13.04 5.27 -1.14
N MET A 309 -13.76 5.07 -2.23
CA MET A 309 -13.38 4.16 -3.30
C MET A 309 -13.68 4.74 -4.68
N THR A 310 -12.83 4.43 -5.66
CA THR A 310 -13.15 4.50 -7.09
C THR A 310 -12.52 3.31 -7.82
N THR A 311 -12.89 3.10 -9.07
CA THR A 311 -12.30 2.10 -9.95
C THR A 311 -11.77 2.74 -11.23
N VAL A 312 -10.80 2.08 -11.87
CA VAL A 312 -10.30 2.48 -13.18
C VAL A 312 -11.04 1.70 -14.25
N GLU A 313 -11.70 2.41 -15.16
CA GLU A 313 -12.38 1.79 -16.30
C GLU A 313 -11.35 1.12 -17.23
N ALA A 314 -11.74 -0.02 -17.82
CA ALA A 314 -10.93 -0.79 -18.76
C ALA A 314 -10.59 -0.02 -20.05
#